data_AF-A0A821NCA3-F1
#
_entry.id   AF-A0A821NCA3-F1
#
_cell.length_a   1.000
_cell.length_b   1.000
_cell.length_c   1.000
_cell.angle_alpha   90.00
_cell.angle_beta   90.00
_cell.angle_gamma   90.00
#
_symmetry.space_group_name_H-M   'P 1'
#
loop_
_entity.id
_entity.type
_entity.pdbx_description
1 polymer ?
#
loop_
_entity_poly.entity_id
_entity_poly.type
_entity_poly.pdbx_seq_one_letter_code
_entity_poly.pdbx_strand_id
1 'polypeptide(L)' 'MGIPTAFVNWIRAWLSDPKAVIEVHGNPSRWVKINRGGSQGSSVTPTLFITYHSDMADFIPGAMSFFFADDLAAVLA' A
#
# COMPACT_ATOMS: atom_id res chain seq x y z
N MET A 1 -17.16 -5.90 -7.84
CA MET A 1 -16.47 -4.72 -8.43
C MET A 1 -16.00 -5.11 -9.81
N GLY A 2 -16.49 -4.46 -10.88
CA GLY A 2 -16.18 -4.80 -12.28
C GLY A 2 -14.73 -4.56 -12.71
N ILE A 3 -13.76 -4.96 -11.88
CA ILE A 3 -12.32 -4.87 -12.14
C ILE A 3 -11.94 -6.06 -13.02
N PRO A 4 -11.35 -5.82 -14.20
CA PRO A 4 -10.89 -6.90 -15.07
C PRO A 4 -9.90 -7.82 -14.36
N THR A 5 -10.02 -9.13 -14.58
CA THR A 5 -9.09 -10.14 -14.03
C THR A 5 -7.63 -9.85 -14.37
N ALA A 6 -7.38 -9.29 -15.57
CA ALA A 6 -6.05 -8.86 -15.99
C ALA A 6 -5.42 -7.84 -15.02
N PHE A 7 -6.22 -6.90 -14.51
CA PHE A 7 -5.76 -5.90 -13.55
C PHE A 7 -5.41 -6.53 -12.21
N VAL A 8 -6.24 -7.47 -11.73
CA VAL A 8 -5.99 -8.23 -10.50
C VAL A 8 -4.71 -9.05 -10.62
N ASN A 9 -4.51 -9.71 -11.77
CA ASN A 9 -3.31 -10.49 -12.03
C ASN A 9 -2.06 -9.61 -12.09
N TRP A 10 -2.17 -8.42 -12.67
CA TRP A 10 -1.07 -7.44 -12.71
C TRP A 10 -0.70 -6.94 -11.30
N ILE A 11 -1.68 -6.58 -10.46
CA ILE A 11 -1.44 -6.20 -9.06
C ILE A 11 -0.79 -7.36 -8.29
N ARG A 12 -1.29 -8.58 -8.48
CA ARG A 12 -0.71 -9.77 -7.84
C ARG A 12 0.74 -9.96 -8.26
N ALA A 13 1.03 -9.86 -9.56
CA ALA A 13 2.38 -9.95 -10.10
C ALA A 13 3.31 -8.88 -9.50
N TRP A 14 2.81 -7.64 -9.39
CA TRP A 14 3.53 -6.52 -8.78
C TRP A 14 3.85 -6.76 -7.30
N LEU A 15 2.98 -7.44 -6.55
CA LEU A 15 3.17 -7.78 -5.13
C LEU A 15 4.04 -9.02 -4.88
N SER A 16 4.22 -9.92 -5.85
CA SER A 16 4.78 -11.26 -5.59
C SER A 16 6.29 -11.36 -5.31
N ASP A 17 7.11 -10.44 -5.80
CA ASP A 17 8.57 -10.47 -5.55
C ASP A 17 9.20 -9.06 -5.61
N PRO A 18 8.76 -8.12 -4.76
CA PRO A 18 9.35 -6.79 -4.75
C PRO A 18 10.81 -6.89 -4.31
N LYS A 19 11.70 -6.39 -5.15
CA LYS A 19 13.13 -6.26 -4.89
C LYS A 19 13.51 -4.79 -4.90
N ALA A 20 14.38 -4.40 -3.99
CA ALA A 20 14.92 -3.06 -3.92
C ALA A 20 16.45 -3.09 -3.99
N VAL A 21 17.02 -2.00 -4.46
CA VAL A 21 18.44 -1.71 -4.41
C VAL A 21 18.60 -0.33 -3.79
N ILE A 22 19.64 -0.16 -2.98
CA ILE A 22 19.99 1.14 -2.40
C ILE A 22 21.23 1.60 -3.16
N GLU A 23 21.14 2.77 -3.79
CA GLU A 23 22.29 3.41 -4.44
C GLU A 23 22.76 4.59 -3.59
N VAL A 24 24.04 4.60 -3.24
CA VAL A 24 24.67 5.70 -2.50
C VAL A 24 25.87 6.19 -3.30
N HIS A 25 25.84 7.46 -3.72
CA HIS A 25 26.89 8.07 -4.55
C HIS A 25 27.26 7.24 -5.80
N GLY A 26 26.26 6.75 -6.55
CA GLY A 26 26.50 5.95 -7.77
C GLY A 26 26.93 4.50 -7.51
N ASN A 27 27.01 4.07 -6.26
CA ASN A 27 27.38 2.70 -5.90
C ASN A 27 26.13 1.94 -5.44
N PRO A 28 25.58 1.02 -6.26
CA PRO A 28 24.42 0.24 -5.89
C PRO A 28 24.80 -0.88 -4.92
N SER A 29 23.91 -1.15 -3.97
CA SER A 29 23.95 -2.35 -3.13
C SER A 29 23.63 -3.60 -3.94
N ARG A 30 23.74 -4.78 -3.30
CA ARG A 30 23.07 -5.98 -3.82
C ARG A 30 21.54 -5.78 -3.81
N TRP A 31 20.85 -6.50 -4.68
CA TRP A 31 19.39 -6.61 -4.61
C TRP A 31 18.96 -7.24 -3.29
N VAL A 32 17.97 -6.62 -2.65
CA VAL A 32 17.37 -7.10 -1.41
C VAL A 32 15.90 -7.40 -1.68
N LYS A 33 15.45 -8.59 -1.26
CA LYS A 33 14.04 -8.95 -1.32
C LYS A 33 13.28 -8.22 -0.22
N ILE A 34 12.19 -7.56 -0.59
CA ILE A 34 11.29 -6.90 0.34
C ILE A 34 10.16 -7.88 0.64
N ASN A 35 10.00 -8.25 1.92
CA ASN A 35 9.01 -9.25 2.31
C ASN A 35 7.68 -8.63 2.76
N ARG A 36 7.60 -7.30 2.87
CA ARG A 36 6.43 -6.59 3.40
C ARG A 36 6.25 -5.22 2.76
N GLY A 37 5.01 -4.83 2.59
CA GLY A 37 4.62 -3.53 2.05
C GLY A 37 4.78 -3.43 0.53
N GLY A 38 4.33 -2.29 -0.01
CA GLY A 38 4.61 -1.90 -1.39
C GLY A 38 5.89 -1.08 -1.49
N SER A 39 6.46 -0.96 -2.69
CA SER A 39 7.63 -0.10 -2.90
C SER A 39 7.26 1.36 -2.69
N GLN A 40 7.97 2.03 -1.77
CA GLN A 40 7.83 3.47 -1.59
C GLN A 40 8.40 4.20 -2.82
N GLY A 41 7.68 5.21 -3.30
CA GLY A 41 7.98 5.90 -4.56
C GLY A 41 7.31 5.34 -5.81
N SER A 42 6.62 4.19 -5.72
CA SER A 42 5.72 3.73 -6.78
C SER A 42 4.41 4.52 -6.77
N SER A 43 3.91 4.91 -7.95
CA SER A 43 2.61 5.56 -8.10
C SER A 43 1.43 4.66 -7.74
N VAL A 44 1.62 3.35 -7.76
CA VAL A 44 0.58 2.34 -7.50
C VAL A 44 0.40 2.09 -6.00
N THR A 45 1.49 2.22 -5.23
CA THR A 45 1.51 1.92 -3.80
C THR A 45 0.49 2.74 -3.00
N PRO A 46 0.37 4.08 -3.17
CA PRO A 46 -0.62 4.87 -2.44
C PRO A 46 -2.07 4.46 -2.73
N THR A 47 -2.39 4.18 -3.99
CA THR A 47 -3.75 3.75 -4.38
C THR A 47 -4.10 2.39 -3.76
N LEU A 48 -3.17 1.43 -3.80
CA LEU A 48 -3.37 0.14 -3.15
C LEU A 48 -3.48 0.27 -1.63
N PHE A 49 -2.70 1.16 -1.02
CA PHE A 49 -2.75 1.42 0.42
C PHE A 49 -4.13 1.95 0.85
N ILE A 50 -4.66 2.95 0.16
CA ILE A 50 -5.99 3.52 0.46
C ILE A 50 -7.08 2.48 0.21
N THR A 51 -7.01 1.74 -0.90
CA THR A 51 -8.00 0.71 -1.24
C THR A 51 -8.03 -0.40 -0.20
N TYR A 52 -6.86 -0.87 0.24
CA TYR A 52 -6.72 -1.92 1.23
C TYR A 52 -7.27 -1.54 2.61
N HIS A 53 -7.26 -0.25 2.95
CA HIS A 53 -7.74 0.26 4.25
C HIS A 53 -9.11 0.95 4.16
N SER A 54 -9.80 0.85 3.02
CA SER A 54 -11.04 1.60 2.77
C SER A 54 -12.20 1.20 3.68
N ASP A 55 -12.15 0.02 4.28
CA ASP A 55 -13.13 -0.54 5.21
C ASP A 55 -12.75 -0.32 6.69
N MET A 56 -11.63 0.34 6.99
CA MET A 56 -11.14 0.47 8.37
C MET A 56 -12.14 1.19 9.30
N ALA A 57 -12.93 2.13 8.77
CA ALA A 57 -13.97 2.85 9.51
C ALA A 57 -15.04 1.91 10.08
N ASP A 58 -15.37 0.84 9.34
CA ASP A 58 -16.41 -0.12 9.72
C ASP A 58 -16.05 -0.90 10.99
N PHE A 59 -14.75 -0.92 11.35
CA PHE A 59 -14.22 -1.58 12.54
C PHE A 59 -14.10 -0.68 13.76
N ILE A 60 -14.49 0.60 13.67
CA ILE A 60 -14.47 1.56 14.77
C ILE A 60 -15.89 2.11 15.00
N PRO A 61 -16.84 1.28 15.44
CA PRO A 61 -18.22 1.70 15.62
C PRO A 61 -18.34 2.73 16.76
N GLY A 62 -19.27 3.68 16.60
CA GLY A 62 -19.52 4.72 17.61
C GLY A 62 -18.53 5.89 17.58
N ALA A 63 -17.64 5.94 16.59
CA ALA A 63 -16.78 7.08 16.32
C ALA A 63 -17.07 7.68 14.94
N MET A 64 -16.92 8.99 14.82
CA MET A 64 -16.74 9.65 13.54
C MET A 64 -15.26 9.52 13.15
N SER A 65 -14.96 8.78 12.09
CA SER A 65 -13.60 8.52 11.62
C SER A 65 -13.26 9.30 10.35
N PHE A 66 -12.06 9.84 10.29
CA PHE A 66 -11.46 10.47 9.12
C PHE A 66 -10.09 9.84 8.85
N PHE A 67 -9.83 9.51 7.58
CA PHE A 67 -8.60 8.85 7.12
C PHE A 67 -7.89 9.72 6.09
N PHE A 68 -6.58 9.88 6.25
CA PHE A 68 -5.72 10.49 5.25
C PHE A 68 -4.38 9.78 5.20
N ALA A 69 -4.11 9.04 4.12
CA ALA A 69 -2.97 8.12 4.08
C ALA A 69 -2.96 7.24 5.33
N ASP A 70 -1.87 7.21 6.10
CA ASP A 70 -1.74 6.47 7.36
C ASP A 70 -2.34 7.16 8.59
N ASP A 71 -2.72 8.44 8.49
CA ASP A 71 -3.35 9.18 9.58
C ASP A 71 -4.83 8.78 9.73
N LEU A 72 -5.20 8.41 10.96
CA LEU A 72 -6.56 8.15 11.40
C LEU A 72 -6.92 9.09 12.55
N ALA A 73 -7.97 9.89 12.37
CA ALA A 73 -8.61 10.65 13.43
C ALA A 73 -9.99 10.05 13.71
N ALA A 74 -10.27 9.68 14.96
CA ALA A 74 -11.56 9.17 15.39
C ALA A 74 -12.08 9.98 16.58
N VAL A 75 -13.29 10.50 16.48
CA VAL A 75 -13.96 11.26 17.54
C VAL A 75 -15.12 10.44 18.07
N LEU A 76 -15.10 10.12 19.36
CA LEU A 76 -16.17 9.39 20.03
C LEU A 76 -17.42 10.29 20.13
N ALA A 77 -18.57 9.74 19.79
CA ALA A 77 -19.87 10.39 19.96
C ALA A 77 -20.37 10.29 21.41
#